data_AF-F0SJ29-F1
#
_entry.id   AF-F0SJ29-F1
#
_cell.length_a   1.000
_cell.length_b   1.000
_cell.length_c   1.000
_cell.angle_alpha   90.00
_cell.angle_beta   90.00
_cell.angle_gamma   90.00
#
_symmetry.space_group_name_H-M   'P 1'
#
loop_
_entity.id
_entity.type
_entity.pdbx_description
1 polymer ?
#
loop_
_entity_poly.entity_id
_entity_poly.type
_entity_poly.pdbx_seq_one_letter_code
_entity_poly.pdbx_strand_id
1 'polypeptide(L)'
;MVSKNKPRFPLGRFVATPGALEALEAAGQSPMEFIQRHVVLDPGELDEEDQQTNEEAVAEGGRVFSSFLLKDGTKIWVITEADRSSTCLLLPDEY
;
A
#
# COMPACT_ATOMS: atom_id res chain seq x y z
N MET A 1 15.37 7.67 20.53
CA MET A 1 15.22 6.71 19.41
C MET A 1 13.75 6.71 19.05
N VAL A 2 13.37 7.28 17.90
CA VAL A 2 11.99 7.25 17.42
C VAL A 2 11.75 5.87 16.82
N SER A 3 10.76 5.13 17.34
CA SER A 3 10.45 3.77 16.91
C SER A 3 10.22 3.70 15.39
N LYS A 4 10.91 2.79 14.71
CA LYS A 4 10.85 2.57 13.25
C LYS A 4 9.47 2.16 12.67
N ASN A 5 8.42 2.05 13.50
CA ASN A 5 7.09 1.55 13.11
C ASN A 5 5.94 2.47 13.56
N LYS A 6 6.07 3.79 13.39
CA LYS A 6 4.94 4.70 13.63
C LYS A 6 4.14 4.87 12.32
N PRO A 7 2.82 4.63 12.31
CA PRO A 7 1.95 5.00 11.20
C PRO A 7 2.18 6.46 10.77
N ARG A 8 2.42 6.68 9.47
CA ARG A 8 2.71 7.98 8.86
C ARG A 8 1.45 8.79 8.52
N PHE A 9 0.34 8.11 8.29
CA PHE A 9 -0.96 8.71 7.93
C PHE A 9 -2.10 7.81 8.43
N PRO A 10 -3.31 8.35 8.63
CA PRO A 10 -4.48 7.52 8.97
C PRO A 10 -4.88 6.64 7.79
N LEU A 11 -5.22 5.40 8.06
CA LEU A 11 -5.79 4.49 7.06
C LEU A 11 -7.31 4.62 7.02
N GLY A 12 -7.89 4.36 5.85
CA GLY A 12 -9.33 4.34 5.66
C GLY A 12 -9.94 2.95 5.88
N ARG A 13 -11.15 2.74 5.35
CA ARG A 13 -11.75 1.40 5.29
C ARG A 13 -10.89 0.48 4.43
N PHE A 14 -10.56 -0.69 4.97
CA PHE A 14 -9.88 -1.73 4.20
C PHE A 14 -10.84 -2.39 3.21
N VAL A 15 -10.41 -2.40 1.95
CA VAL A 15 -11.08 -3.10 0.85
C VAL A 15 -10.02 -3.76 -0.02
N ALA A 16 -10.41 -4.78 -0.77
CA ALA A 16 -9.55 -5.41 -1.76
C ALA A 16 -10.42 -5.87 -2.93
N THR A 17 -9.85 -5.87 -4.13
CA THR A 17 -10.48 -6.50 -5.30
C THR A 17 -10.48 -8.02 -5.16
N PRO A 18 -11.40 -8.73 -5.85
CA PRO A 18 -11.37 -10.18 -5.89
C PRO A 18 -10.03 -10.74 -6.40
N GLY A 19 -9.44 -10.14 -7.45
CA GLY A 19 -8.17 -10.60 -8.00
C GLY A 19 -7.00 -10.46 -7.02
N ALA A 20 -6.95 -9.37 -6.25
CA ALA A 20 -5.94 -9.22 -5.20
C ALA A 20 -6.11 -10.25 -4.07
N LEU A 21 -7.34 -10.56 -3.68
CA LEU A 21 -7.59 -11.59 -2.64
C LEU A 21 -7.16 -12.98 -3.13
N GLU A 22 -7.48 -13.35 -4.36
CA GLU A 22 -7.07 -14.61 -4.98
C GLU A 22 -5.55 -14.72 -5.07
N ALA A 23 -4.87 -13.66 -5.51
CA ALA A 23 -3.40 -13.63 -5.59
C ALA A 23 -2.74 -13.76 -4.20
N LEU A 24 -3.27 -13.07 -3.19
CA LEU A 24 -2.80 -13.16 -1.81
C LEU A 24 -2.98 -14.57 -1.23
N GLU A 25 -4.13 -15.20 -1.49
CA GLU A 25 -4.40 -16.58 -1.08
C GLU A 25 -3.43 -17.56 -1.76
N ALA A 26 -3.24 -17.44 -3.08
CA ALA A 26 -2.30 -18.28 -3.83
C ALA A 26 -0.85 -18.15 -3.33
N ALA A 27 -0.42 -16.94 -2.98
CA ALA A 27 0.90 -16.67 -2.42
C ALA A 27 1.03 -17.02 -0.92
N GLY A 28 -0.07 -17.38 -0.24
CA GLY A 28 -0.11 -17.63 1.20
C GLY A 28 0.34 -16.41 2.02
N GLN A 29 -0.15 -15.23 1.66
CA GLN A 29 0.17 -13.96 2.34
C GLN A 29 -1.09 -13.21 2.77
N SER A 30 -0.97 -12.51 3.90
CA SER A 30 -2.09 -11.74 4.45
C SER A 30 -2.10 -10.32 3.88
N PRO A 31 -3.28 -9.76 3.52
CA PRO A 31 -3.39 -8.34 3.15
C PRO A 31 -2.74 -7.39 4.18
N MET A 32 -2.81 -7.73 5.47
CA MET A 32 -2.28 -6.90 6.56
C MET A 32 -0.76 -6.72 6.49
N GLU A 33 -0.02 -7.67 5.90
CA GLU A 33 1.42 -7.54 5.68
C GLU A 33 1.74 -6.30 4.86
N PHE A 34 0.99 -6.09 3.78
CA PHE A 34 1.20 -4.98 2.84
C PHE A 34 0.60 -3.67 3.36
N ILE A 35 -0.51 -3.72 4.10
CA ILE A 35 -1.09 -2.54 4.76
C ILE A 35 -0.12 -1.97 5.81
N GLN A 36 0.51 -2.82 6.62
CA GLN A 36 1.48 -2.39 7.64
C GLN A 36 2.72 -1.74 7.02
N ARG A 37 3.17 -2.25 5.86
CA ARG A 37 4.27 -1.66 5.08
C ARG A 37 3.87 -0.34 4.45
N HIS A 38 2.68 -0.28 3.85
CA HIS A 38 2.12 0.92 3.24
C HIS A 38 2.03 2.10 4.23
N VAL A 39 1.49 1.86 5.44
CA VAL A 39 1.25 2.94 6.41
C VAL A 39 2.54 3.54 6.99
N VAL A 40 3.69 2.86 6.83
CA VAL A 40 5.00 3.39 7.24
C VAL A 40 5.81 3.91 6.05
N LEU A 41 5.22 3.97 4.85
CA LEU A 41 5.90 4.32 3.59
C LEU A 41 7.10 3.42 3.30
N ASP A 42 6.95 2.11 3.50
CA ASP A 42 7.92 1.13 3.00
C ASP A 42 8.10 1.32 1.49
N PRO A 43 9.35 1.45 1.00
CA PRO A 43 9.61 1.78 -0.40
C PRO A 43 9.09 0.71 -1.36
N GLY A 44 9.06 -0.57 -0.94
CA GLY A 44 8.63 -1.67 -1.80
C GLY A 44 9.36 -1.65 -3.15
N GLU A 45 8.57 -1.58 -4.23
CA GLU A 45 9.02 -1.52 -5.62
C GLU A 45 9.00 -0.10 -6.21
N LEU A 46 8.84 0.94 -5.38
CA LEU A 46 8.82 2.33 -5.83
C LEU A 46 10.24 2.88 -6.03
N ASP A 47 10.42 3.71 -7.05
CA ASP A 47 11.64 4.50 -7.19
C ASP A 47 11.65 5.72 -6.24
N GLU A 48 12.72 6.52 -6.27
CA GLU A 48 12.88 7.67 -5.38
C GLU A 48 11.83 8.77 -5.64
N GLU A 49 11.38 8.94 -6.88
CA GLU A 49 10.40 9.97 -7.26
C GLU A 49 8.99 9.61 -6.74
N ASP A 50 8.59 8.35 -6.88
CA ASP A 50 7.34 7.84 -6.34
C ASP A 50 7.33 7.84 -4.80
N GLN A 51 8.47 7.53 -4.16
CA GLN A 51 8.61 7.63 -2.71
C GLN A 51 8.45 9.08 -2.23
N GLN A 52 9.08 10.04 -2.91
CA GLN A 52 8.95 11.46 -2.58
C GLN A 52 7.49 11.94 -2.77
N THR A 53 6.83 11.50 -3.84
CA THR A 53 5.41 11.79 -4.09
C THR A 53 4.53 11.32 -2.92
N ASN A 54 4.83 10.17 -2.31
CA ASN A 54 4.10 9.71 -1.12
C ASN A 54 4.35 10.58 0.12
N GLU A 55 5.59 11.03 0.36
CA GLU A 55 5.88 11.94 1.48
C GLU A 55 5.12 13.26 1.31
N GLU A 56 5.07 13.81 0.09
CA GLU A 56 4.28 15.00 -0.24
C GLU A 56 2.78 14.74 -0.07
N ALA A 57 2.27 13.60 -0.55
CA ALA A 57 0.87 13.22 -0.37
C ALA A 57 0.48 13.11 1.11
N VAL A 58 1.38 12.65 1.98
CA VAL A 58 1.15 12.62 3.43
C VAL A 58 1.12 14.03 4.03
N ALA A 59 1.99 14.93 3.57
CA ALA A 59 2.07 16.30 4.06
C ALA A 59 0.92 17.20 3.58
N GLU A 60 0.49 17.02 2.32
CA GLU A 60 -0.41 17.95 1.62
C GLU A 60 -1.83 17.39 1.44
N GLY A 61 -2.08 16.14 1.84
CA GLY A 61 -3.40 15.51 1.73
C GLY A 61 -3.69 14.89 0.37
N GLY A 62 -2.66 14.39 -0.32
CA GLY A 62 -2.77 13.63 -1.56
C GLY A 62 -3.03 12.13 -1.33
N ARG A 63 -3.34 11.39 -2.39
CA ARG A 63 -3.45 9.93 -2.38
C ARG A 63 -2.08 9.29 -2.17
N VAL A 64 -2.00 8.26 -1.33
CA VAL A 64 -0.75 7.50 -1.09
C VAL A 64 -0.81 6.20 -1.88
N PHE A 65 0.28 5.83 -2.54
CA PHE A 65 0.40 4.64 -3.40
C PHE A 65 1.59 3.80 -2.98
N SER A 66 1.45 2.48 -2.92
CA SER A 66 2.59 1.56 -2.76
C SER A 66 2.47 0.39 -3.72
N SER A 67 3.63 -0.09 -4.18
CA SER A 67 3.74 -1.29 -5.01
C SER A 67 4.63 -2.31 -4.29
N PHE A 68 4.17 -3.56 -4.20
CA PHE A 68 4.90 -4.66 -3.58
C PHE A 68 4.86 -5.91 -4.46
N LEU A 69 5.78 -6.83 -4.19
CA LEU A 69 5.74 -8.19 -4.74
C LEU A 69 5.25 -9.17 -3.68
N LEU A 70 4.35 -10.06 -4.09
CA LEU A 70 4.03 -11.27 -3.37
C LEU A 70 5.21 -12.27 -3.49
N LYS A 71 5.19 -13.33 -2.67
CA LYS A 71 6.22 -14.38 -2.63
C LYS A 71 6.43 -15.09 -3.97
N ASP A 72 5.39 -15.15 -4.79
CA ASP A 72 5.43 -15.74 -6.13
C ASP A 72 5.85 -14.75 -7.23
N GLY A 73 6.17 -13.51 -6.87
CA GLY A 73 6.55 -12.44 -7.81
C GLY A 73 5.37 -11.67 -8.39
N THR A 74 4.13 -11.98 -8.01
CA THR A 74 2.95 -11.22 -8.43
C THR A 74 3.01 -9.81 -7.83
N LYS A 75 2.80 -8.78 -8.66
CA LYS A 75 2.75 -7.39 -8.19
C LYS A 75 1.38 -7.08 -7.60
N ILE A 76 1.37 -6.43 -6.44
CA ILE A 76 0.16 -5.92 -5.78
C ILE A 76 0.35 -4.44 -5.43
N TRP A 77 -0.72 -3.67 -5.58
CA TRP A 77 -0.77 -2.26 -5.21
C TRP A 77 -1.58 -2.06 -3.93
N VAL A 78 -1.17 -1.08 -3.13
CA VAL A 78 -1.92 -0.60 -1.96
C VAL A 78 -2.12 0.90 -2.12
N ILE A 79 -3.38 1.34 -2.13
CA ILE A 79 -3.74 2.75 -2.36
C ILE A 79 -4.57 3.24 -1.18
N THR A 80 -4.17 4.35 -0.57
CA THR A 80 -5.02 5.10 0.37
C THR A 80 -5.47 6.40 -0.28
N GLU A 81 -6.78 6.58 -0.38
CA GLU A 81 -7.41 7.76 -0.99
C GLU A 81 -6.99 9.07 -0.32
N ALA A 82 -7.03 10.17 -1.07
CA ALA A 82 -6.62 11.50 -0.59
C ALA A 82 -7.41 11.92 0.67
N ASP A 83 -8.71 11.66 0.69
CA ASP A 83 -9.61 11.92 1.81
C ASP A 83 -9.52 10.87 2.93
N ARG A 84 -8.64 9.87 2.77
CA ARG A 84 -8.43 8.74 3.71
C ARG A 84 -9.71 7.94 3.95
N SER A 85 -10.65 7.93 3.02
CA SER A 85 -11.90 7.17 3.11
C SER A 85 -11.69 5.66 2.99
N SER A 86 -10.73 5.23 2.17
CA SER A 86 -10.41 3.82 1.96
C SER A 86 -8.92 3.57 1.77
N THR A 87 -8.52 2.34 2.11
CA THR A 87 -7.22 1.76 1.74
C THR A 87 -7.53 0.47 0.98
N CYS A 88 -7.23 0.46 -0.32
CA CYS A 88 -7.55 -0.60 -1.25
C CYS A 88 -6.31 -1.41 -1.62
N LEU A 89 -6.45 -2.74 -1.68
CA LEU A 89 -5.49 -3.64 -2.32
C LEU A 89 -6.05 -4.11 -3.67
N LEU A 90 -5.22 -4.02 -4.71
CA LEU A 90 -5.60 -4.36 -6.07
C LEU A 90 -4.39 -4.81 -6.90
N LEU A 91 -4.62 -5.57 -7.96
CA LEU A 91 -3.61 -5.86 -8.97
C LEU A 91 -3.42 -4.65 -9.91
N PRO A 92 -2.24 -4.47 -10.52
CA PRO A 92 -2.01 -3.39 -11.48
C PRO A 92 -3.02 -3.33 -12.63
N ASP A 93 -3.46 -4.50 -13.13
CA ASP A 93 -4.39 -4.60 -14.27
C ASP A 93 -5.85 -4.30 -13.89
N GLU A 94 -6.15 -4.09 -12.60
CA GLU A 94 -7.49 -3.75 -12.08
C GLU A 94 -7.68 -2.23 -11.87
N TYR A 95 -6.68 -1.41 -12.21
CA TYR A 95 -6.67 0.04 -12.08
C TYR A 95 -6.59 0.74 -13.44
#